data_AF-A0A957PDY7-F1
#
_entry.id   AF-A0A957PDY7-F1
#
_cell.length_a   1.000
_cell.length_b   1.000
_cell.length_c   1.000
_cell.angle_alpha   90.00
_cell.angle_beta   90.00
_cell.angle_gamma   90.00
#
_symmetry.space_group_name_H-M   'P 1'
#
loop_
_entity.id
_entity.type
_entity.pdbx_description
1 polymer ?
#
loop_
_entity_poly.entity_id
_entity_poly.type
_entity_poly.pdbx_seq_one_letter_code
_entity_poly.pdbx_strand_id
1 'polypeptide(L)'
;MEMQNVKAPYSWRVWMGCVCALALGLWFDVPVAAAATAFTMPTSAVDAQTVPDCSGVTAVPQTECNGLLRLYAETKGGQWDDNANWGDMSAADAPCPWFGVTCQDGHVTQINLASNHLRGQLPNAIGDFHFLTHLLLQDNQLRDPIPRAICDLTDTLVQADFSYNQLYSNNSKTRQCMQQLAADTLATQTVKPTNLRVEAITDSSIQLGWTPIAYTADGGFYEISYSPNITGPFTMHGVTADKLATTYLLDNLAPGQSYFIRVRTHTPAHAQQENDQWSPNAIISAVTGSPQKVLLIVYFPGDNDLSPYMNGVMQRLRLGTVYNPTLQVLFLGDKVGDHNTRLFTVANGVITPTDVVEAVWGRDELDTTDPAVLSWFLRYARSHYPATRTLVSLMGHGVGMTPEFSWLVSDAPGEPPHPQPGIPALPQNIPNTPGDVTNQGGFLSPLDYGRALREATNNGADPFDLLFFDQCFMGNLDALYEVRNAANVFVASPNYAWLLAAYRAYATQFAPSASAERMAAGIINFYQAGLNDRHPNSIFWITSQEIADVAGAVNNLGDALTDALPAGADAQILNATLASQFVDSNQCGSQNLVLGPPDELVGARSFARSLQEQFPSNSPVYAA
;
A
#
# COMPACT_ATOMS: atom_id res chain seq x y z
N MET A 1 -7.38 -49.32 19.89
CA MET A 1 -6.66 -49.71 18.67
C MET A 1 -5.89 -48.46 18.24
N GLU A 2 -4.60 -48.43 18.58
CA GLU A 2 -3.69 -47.32 18.29
C GLU A 2 -3.42 -47.19 16.79
N MET A 3 -3.35 -45.96 16.28
CA MET A 3 -2.50 -45.54 15.15
C MET A 3 -2.24 -44.04 15.38
N GLN A 4 -1.17 -43.67 16.09
CA GLN A 4 0.20 -43.41 15.60
C GLN A 4 0.32 -42.33 14.51
N ASN A 5 0.68 -41.14 15.00
CA ASN A 5 1.63 -40.17 14.45
C ASN A 5 2.35 -40.55 13.15
N VAL A 6 2.23 -39.66 12.15
CA VAL A 6 3.26 -39.42 11.15
C VAL A 6 3.59 -37.93 11.12
N LYS A 7 4.77 -37.59 11.65
CA LYS A 7 5.51 -36.36 11.33
C LYS A 7 6.46 -36.66 10.18
N ALA A 8 6.51 -35.81 9.15
CA ALA A 8 7.68 -35.61 8.28
C ALA A 8 7.51 -34.29 7.48
N PRO A 9 8.56 -33.73 6.85
CA PRO A 9 9.08 -32.41 7.22
C PRO A 9 9.06 -31.38 6.07
N TYR A 10 9.40 -30.14 6.43
CA TYR A 10 9.79 -29.00 5.58
C TYR A 10 10.36 -29.36 4.21
N SER A 11 9.95 -28.63 3.15
CA SER A 11 10.90 -28.00 2.22
C SER A 11 10.25 -27.05 1.17
N TRP A 12 11.03 -26.04 0.78
CA TRP A 12 11.01 -25.16 -0.41
C TRP A 12 10.01 -23.97 -0.54
N ARG A 13 10.64 -22.78 -0.60
CA ARG A 13 10.14 -21.55 -1.22
C ARG A 13 10.47 -21.57 -2.72
N VAL A 14 9.52 -21.20 -3.61
CA VAL A 14 9.76 -20.43 -4.86
C VAL A 14 8.46 -19.68 -5.24
N TRP A 15 8.61 -18.45 -5.71
CA TRP A 15 7.60 -17.49 -6.18
C TRP A 15 7.24 -17.66 -7.67
N MET A 16 6.00 -17.33 -8.07
CA MET A 16 5.53 -16.74 -9.36
C MET A 16 4.02 -17.05 -9.50
N GLY A 17 3.11 -16.21 -9.95
CA GLY A 17 3.13 -14.85 -10.49
C GLY A 17 1.67 -14.50 -10.83
N CYS A 18 1.32 -13.21 -10.74
CA CYS A 18 0.01 -12.67 -11.09
C CYS A 18 -0.40 -13.02 -12.54
N VAL A 19 -1.64 -13.45 -12.73
CA VAL A 19 -2.38 -13.25 -13.99
C VAL A 19 -3.75 -12.67 -13.62
N CYS A 20 -3.93 -11.39 -13.91
CA CYS A 20 -5.25 -10.76 -13.97
C CYS A 20 -5.96 -11.22 -15.24
N ALA A 21 -7.20 -11.70 -15.11
CA ALA A 21 -8.14 -11.80 -16.21
C ALA A 21 -9.42 -11.03 -15.82
N LEU A 22 -9.54 -9.81 -16.36
CA LEU A 22 -10.79 -9.06 -16.44
C LEU A 22 -11.58 -9.59 -17.64
N ALA A 23 -12.83 -10.00 -17.44
CA ALA A 23 -13.81 -10.08 -18.52
C ALA A 23 -15.21 -9.74 -18.00
N LEU A 24 -15.85 -8.85 -18.75
CA LEU A 24 -17.13 -8.18 -18.52
C LEU A 24 -18.31 -9.15 -18.52
N GLY A 25 -19.28 -8.89 -17.65
CA GLY A 25 -20.57 -9.56 -17.68
C GLY A 25 -21.48 -9.03 -18.78
N LEU A 26 -22.17 -9.95 -19.46
CA LEU A 26 -23.47 -9.72 -20.08
C LEU A 26 -24.34 -10.96 -19.84
N TRP A 27 -25.59 -10.70 -19.46
CA TRP A 27 -26.60 -11.61 -18.94
C TRP A 27 -27.15 -12.54 -20.02
N PHE A 28 -27.46 -13.80 -19.68
CA PHE A 28 -28.68 -14.54 -20.05
C PHE A 28 -28.79 -15.84 -19.23
N ASP A 29 -29.94 -16.03 -18.57
CA ASP A 29 -30.35 -17.22 -17.82
C ASP A 29 -30.66 -18.41 -18.74
N VAL A 30 -29.99 -19.56 -18.55
CA VAL A 30 -30.51 -20.90 -18.90
C VAL A 30 -29.94 -21.93 -17.90
N PRO A 31 -30.76 -22.81 -17.29
CA PRO A 31 -30.27 -23.83 -16.37
C PRO A 31 -29.77 -25.04 -17.17
N VAL A 32 -28.52 -25.46 -16.96
CA VAL A 32 -28.01 -26.73 -17.48
C VAL A 32 -27.38 -27.53 -16.35
N ALA A 33 -27.93 -28.72 -16.15
CA ALA A 33 -27.50 -29.72 -15.18
C ALA A 33 -26.01 -30.04 -15.32
N ALA A 34 -25.28 -29.96 -14.21
CA ALA A 34 -23.88 -30.35 -14.12
C ALA A 34 -23.74 -31.88 -14.24
N ALA A 35 -23.42 -32.37 -15.43
CA ALA A 35 -22.77 -33.65 -15.59
C ALA A 35 -21.27 -33.46 -15.29
N ALA A 36 -20.81 -33.96 -14.14
CA ALA A 36 -19.40 -34.01 -13.80
C ALA A 36 -18.69 -35.02 -14.72
N THR A 37 -18.20 -34.55 -15.86
CA THR A 37 -17.15 -35.26 -16.60
C THR A 37 -15.81 -34.76 -16.07
N ALA A 38 -15.05 -35.67 -15.47
CA ALA A 38 -13.68 -35.42 -15.07
C ALA A 38 -12.88 -35.01 -16.31
N PHE A 39 -12.51 -33.74 -16.40
CA PHE A 39 -11.56 -33.25 -17.39
C PHE A 39 -10.18 -33.73 -16.95
N THR A 40 -9.76 -34.89 -17.45
CA THR A 40 -8.35 -35.29 -17.39
C THR A 40 -7.57 -34.33 -18.27
N MET A 41 -6.95 -33.33 -17.65
CA MET A 41 -5.90 -32.54 -18.29
C MET A 41 -4.85 -33.51 -18.83
N PRO A 42 -4.42 -33.41 -20.10
CA PRO A 42 -3.20 -34.09 -20.50
C PRO A 42 -2.09 -33.50 -19.64
N THR A 43 -1.44 -34.33 -18.83
CA THR A 43 -0.15 -33.97 -18.23
C THR A 43 0.87 -33.96 -19.35
N SER A 44 0.86 -32.90 -20.14
CA SER A 44 2.08 -32.45 -20.79
C SER A 44 2.99 -32.06 -19.63
N ALA A 45 4.03 -32.86 -19.40
CA ALA A 45 5.15 -32.44 -18.59
C ALA A 45 5.58 -31.07 -19.13
N VAL A 46 5.31 -30.02 -18.37
CA VAL A 46 5.99 -28.74 -18.57
C VAL A 46 7.42 -29.08 -18.24
N ASP A 47 8.22 -29.27 -19.29
CA ASP A 47 9.65 -29.38 -19.16
C ASP A 47 10.09 -28.14 -18.39
N ALA A 48 10.53 -28.32 -17.15
CA ALA A 48 11.09 -27.25 -16.36
C ALA A 48 12.35 -26.83 -17.13
N GLN A 49 12.28 -25.73 -17.89
CA GLN A 49 13.46 -25.16 -18.53
C GLN A 49 14.53 -25.01 -17.45
N THR A 50 15.56 -25.85 -17.53
CA THR A 50 16.73 -25.79 -16.66
C THR A 50 17.33 -24.40 -16.81
N VAL A 51 17.23 -23.57 -15.77
CA VAL A 51 17.99 -22.32 -15.71
C VAL A 51 19.47 -22.72 -15.86
N PRO A 52 20.20 -22.18 -16.84
CA PRO A 52 21.62 -22.47 -16.98
C PRO A 52 22.34 -22.17 -15.66
N ASP A 53 23.18 -23.10 -15.20
CA ASP A 53 23.98 -22.97 -13.98
C ASP A 53 25.45 -23.28 -14.30
N CYS A 54 26.35 -22.49 -13.72
CA CYS A 54 27.80 -22.60 -13.90
C CYS A 54 28.47 -23.65 -12.99
N SER A 55 27.73 -24.51 -12.30
CA SER A 55 28.28 -25.52 -11.39
C SER A 55 29.30 -26.48 -12.04
N GLY A 56 29.19 -26.73 -13.35
CA GLY A 56 30.13 -27.57 -14.11
C GLY A 56 31.28 -26.81 -14.80
N VAL A 57 31.30 -25.48 -14.71
CA VAL A 57 32.30 -24.64 -15.39
C VAL A 57 33.61 -24.65 -14.63
N THR A 58 34.71 -24.87 -15.36
CA THR A 58 36.08 -24.92 -14.83
C THR A 58 37.06 -24.00 -15.54
N ALA A 59 36.69 -23.44 -16.71
CA ALA A 59 37.55 -22.57 -17.50
C ALA A 59 37.73 -21.17 -16.89
N VAL A 60 36.74 -20.71 -16.10
CA VAL A 60 36.79 -19.46 -15.31
C VAL A 60 36.15 -19.69 -13.93
N PRO A 61 36.38 -18.81 -12.93
CA PRO A 61 35.67 -18.87 -11.67
C PRO A 61 34.15 -18.92 -11.84
N GLN A 62 33.48 -19.76 -11.06
CA GLN A 62 32.02 -19.89 -11.09
C GLN A 62 31.31 -18.55 -10.80
N THR A 63 31.92 -17.66 -10.01
CA THR A 63 31.40 -16.33 -9.73
C THR A 63 31.34 -15.46 -10.99
N GLU A 64 32.36 -15.50 -11.84
CA GLU A 64 32.40 -14.75 -13.10
C GLU A 64 31.36 -15.30 -14.09
N CYS A 65 31.28 -16.63 -14.23
CA CYS A 65 30.29 -17.27 -15.09
C CYS A 65 28.85 -16.94 -14.64
N ASN A 66 28.57 -17.04 -13.33
CA ASN A 66 27.27 -16.67 -12.77
C ASN A 66 27.00 -15.16 -12.91
N GLY A 67 28.04 -14.32 -12.85
CA GLY A 67 27.96 -12.89 -13.11
C GLY A 67 27.49 -12.60 -14.53
N LEU A 68 28.01 -13.34 -15.53
CA LEU A 68 27.57 -13.23 -16.92
C LEU A 68 26.10 -13.66 -17.06
N LEU A 69 25.70 -14.80 -16.48
CA LEU A 69 24.30 -15.23 -16.51
C LEU A 69 23.35 -14.20 -15.87
N ARG A 70 23.78 -13.51 -14.81
CA ARG A 70 23.01 -12.39 -14.22
C ARG A 70 22.93 -11.18 -15.15
N LEU A 71 24.04 -10.82 -15.81
CA LEU A 71 24.04 -9.77 -16.83
C LEU A 71 23.04 -10.10 -17.95
N TYR A 72 23.07 -11.32 -18.46
CA TYR A 72 22.12 -11.83 -19.45
C TYR A 72 20.67 -11.72 -18.97
N ALA A 73 20.36 -12.20 -17.77
CA ALA A 73 18.99 -12.18 -17.24
C ALA A 73 18.47 -10.76 -16.97
N GLU A 74 19.27 -9.90 -16.35
CA GLU A 74 18.86 -8.55 -15.94
C GLU A 74 18.77 -7.57 -17.10
N THR A 75 19.53 -7.82 -18.17
CA THR A 75 19.53 -6.95 -19.37
C THR A 75 18.78 -7.52 -20.57
N LYS A 76 17.93 -8.54 -20.33
CA LYS A 76 17.03 -9.16 -21.34
C LYS A 76 17.76 -9.86 -22.49
N GLY A 77 18.75 -10.67 -22.15
CA GLY A 77 19.56 -11.52 -23.02
C GLY A 77 18.88 -12.15 -24.23
N GLY A 78 17.69 -12.74 -24.03
CA GLY A 78 16.93 -13.36 -25.11
C GLY A 78 16.38 -12.39 -26.15
N GLN A 79 16.55 -11.08 -25.96
CA GLN A 79 16.13 -10.00 -26.86
C GLN A 79 17.29 -9.14 -27.36
N TRP A 80 18.54 -9.53 -27.07
CA TRP A 80 19.71 -8.90 -27.69
C TRP A 80 19.77 -9.27 -29.17
N ASP A 81 20.47 -8.46 -29.97
CA ASP A 81 20.65 -8.76 -31.40
C ASP A 81 21.57 -9.97 -31.60
N ASP A 82 22.69 -9.98 -30.87
CA ASP A 82 23.62 -11.09 -30.82
C ASP A 82 23.76 -11.58 -29.37
N ASN A 83 23.21 -12.77 -29.14
CA ASN A 83 23.33 -13.54 -27.91
C ASN A 83 23.97 -14.91 -28.17
N ALA A 84 24.78 -15.04 -29.22
CA ALA A 84 25.33 -16.33 -29.60
C ALA A 84 26.07 -17.01 -28.43
N ASN A 85 25.74 -18.28 -28.22
CA ASN A 85 26.26 -19.17 -27.18
C ASN A 85 25.94 -18.79 -25.73
N TRP A 86 25.24 -17.67 -25.45
CA TRP A 86 24.93 -17.28 -24.08
C TRP A 86 24.05 -18.31 -23.38
N GLY A 87 24.51 -18.81 -22.23
CA GLY A 87 23.85 -19.87 -21.47
C GLY A 87 24.12 -21.29 -21.99
N ASP A 88 24.86 -21.44 -23.09
CA ASP A 88 25.35 -22.73 -23.56
C ASP A 88 26.68 -23.08 -22.87
N MET A 89 26.66 -24.16 -22.10
CA MET A 89 27.79 -24.70 -21.36
C MET A 89 28.39 -25.96 -22.02
N SER A 90 27.99 -26.27 -23.26
CA SER A 90 28.46 -27.47 -23.97
C SER A 90 29.92 -27.38 -24.42
N ALA A 91 30.45 -26.17 -24.58
CA ALA A 91 31.85 -25.94 -24.91
C ALA A 91 32.76 -26.15 -23.68
N ALA A 92 33.90 -26.83 -23.88
CA ALA A 92 34.85 -27.15 -22.81
C ALA A 92 35.50 -25.90 -22.18
N ASP A 93 35.53 -24.79 -22.91
CA ASP A 93 36.05 -23.48 -22.50
C ASP A 93 34.93 -22.46 -22.24
N ALA A 94 33.66 -22.88 -22.14
CA ALA A 94 32.57 -22.00 -21.71
C ALA A 94 32.90 -21.31 -20.37
N PRO A 95 32.59 -20.01 -20.21
CA PRO A 95 31.78 -19.13 -21.06
C PRO A 95 32.57 -18.32 -22.11
N CYS A 96 33.84 -18.64 -22.36
CA CYS A 96 34.71 -17.83 -23.21
C CYS A 96 34.27 -17.73 -24.69
N PRO A 97 33.58 -18.72 -25.28
CA PRO A 97 33.01 -18.61 -26.62
C PRO A 97 31.71 -17.79 -26.70
N TRP A 98 31.19 -17.28 -25.58
CA TRP A 98 29.99 -16.45 -25.59
C TRP A 98 30.24 -15.14 -26.32
N PHE A 99 29.26 -14.71 -27.12
CA PHE A 99 29.39 -13.47 -27.88
C PHE A 99 29.77 -12.31 -26.95
N GLY A 100 30.80 -11.55 -27.35
CA GLY A 100 31.28 -10.40 -26.61
C GLY A 100 32.13 -10.72 -25.38
N VAL A 101 32.33 -11.99 -25.01
CA VAL A 101 33.16 -12.40 -23.88
C VAL A 101 34.56 -12.78 -24.38
N THR A 102 35.59 -12.36 -23.66
CA THR A 102 36.96 -12.84 -23.87
C THR A 102 37.56 -13.23 -22.53
N CYS A 103 38.21 -14.39 -22.51
CA CYS A 103 38.93 -14.87 -21.35
C CYS A 103 40.43 -14.90 -21.62
N GLN A 104 41.22 -14.65 -20.58
CA GLN A 104 42.66 -14.83 -20.56
C GLN A 104 43.08 -15.39 -19.20
N ASP A 105 44.01 -16.34 -19.21
CA ASP A 105 44.59 -16.93 -17.99
C ASP A 105 43.54 -17.45 -16.98
N GLY A 106 42.43 -17.98 -17.50
CA GLY A 106 41.33 -18.53 -16.70
C GLY A 106 40.38 -17.49 -16.10
N HIS A 107 40.39 -16.25 -16.60
CA HIS A 107 39.49 -15.19 -16.14
C HIS A 107 38.87 -14.42 -17.30
N VAL A 108 37.67 -13.89 -17.10
CA VAL A 108 37.02 -12.96 -18.03
C VAL A 108 37.76 -11.62 -18.00
N THR A 109 38.36 -11.23 -19.13
CA THR A 109 39.15 -9.99 -19.25
C THR A 109 38.49 -8.94 -20.13
N GLN A 110 37.51 -9.31 -20.96
CA GLN A 110 36.71 -8.36 -21.74
C GLN A 110 35.25 -8.80 -21.85
N ILE A 111 34.35 -7.81 -21.71
CA ILE A 111 32.94 -7.90 -22.03
C ILE A 111 32.63 -6.75 -23.00
N ASN A 112 32.34 -7.08 -24.26
CA ASN A 112 31.95 -6.14 -25.29
C ASN A 112 30.56 -6.50 -25.83
N LEU A 113 29.57 -5.75 -25.38
CA LEU A 113 28.17 -5.88 -25.79
C LEU A 113 27.65 -4.52 -26.28
N ALA A 114 28.53 -3.72 -26.87
CA ALA A 114 28.17 -2.44 -27.46
C ALA A 114 27.16 -2.63 -28.60
N SER A 115 26.22 -1.69 -28.72
CA SER A 115 25.25 -1.65 -29.82
C SER A 115 24.44 -2.96 -29.99
N ASN A 116 23.97 -3.55 -28.88
CA ASN A 116 23.37 -4.89 -28.87
C ASN A 116 21.96 -4.93 -28.25
N HIS A 117 21.28 -3.77 -28.21
CA HIS A 117 19.90 -3.62 -27.70
C HIS A 117 19.66 -4.14 -26.28
N LEU A 118 20.69 -4.11 -25.42
CA LEU A 118 20.54 -4.48 -24.00
C LEU A 118 19.53 -3.55 -23.31
N ARG A 119 18.59 -4.12 -22.55
CA ARG A 119 17.52 -3.38 -21.84
C ARG A 119 17.43 -3.80 -20.40
N GLY A 120 17.28 -2.86 -19.48
CA GLY A 120 17.14 -3.16 -18.04
C GLY A 120 18.28 -2.57 -17.24
N GLN A 121 18.56 -3.15 -16.08
CA GLN A 121 19.56 -2.62 -15.16
C GLN A 121 20.89 -3.36 -15.28
N LEU A 122 21.99 -2.67 -14.99
CA LEU A 122 23.30 -3.31 -14.83
C LEU A 122 23.35 -4.03 -13.46
N PRO A 123 23.63 -5.35 -13.39
CA PRO A 123 23.61 -6.10 -12.14
C PRO A 123 24.78 -5.72 -11.23
N ASN A 124 24.59 -5.89 -9.91
CA ASN A 124 25.69 -5.77 -8.94
C ASN A 124 26.82 -6.78 -9.19
N ALA A 125 26.52 -7.91 -9.84
CA ALA A 125 27.52 -8.94 -10.18
C ALA A 125 28.59 -8.46 -11.16
N ILE A 126 28.45 -7.25 -11.75
CA ILE A 126 29.53 -6.65 -12.52
C ILE A 126 30.81 -6.47 -11.69
N GLY A 127 30.71 -6.31 -10.36
CA GLY A 127 31.87 -6.22 -9.48
C GLY A 127 32.64 -7.53 -9.29
N ASP A 128 32.09 -8.67 -9.72
CA ASP A 128 32.72 -9.99 -9.54
C ASP A 128 33.85 -10.25 -10.55
N PHE A 129 33.97 -9.44 -11.61
CA PHE A 129 34.97 -9.60 -12.67
C PHE A 129 36.27 -8.87 -12.36
N HIS A 130 36.97 -9.28 -11.30
CA HIS A 130 38.15 -8.56 -10.81
C HIS A 130 39.31 -8.43 -11.83
N PHE A 131 39.37 -9.28 -12.85
CA PHE A 131 40.38 -9.24 -13.92
C PHE A 131 39.91 -8.55 -15.20
N LEU A 132 38.72 -7.94 -15.19
CA LEU A 132 38.15 -7.27 -16.34
C LEU A 132 38.96 -6.02 -16.70
N THR A 133 39.43 -5.97 -17.94
CA THR A 133 40.18 -4.84 -18.49
C THR A 133 39.35 -3.98 -19.43
N HIS A 134 38.36 -4.57 -20.11
CA HIS A 134 37.50 -3.86 -21.06
C HIS A 134 36.03 -4.15 -20.79
N LEU A 135 35.24 -3.10 -20.54
CA LEU A 135 33.79 -3.18 -20.36
C LEU A 135 33.10 -2.20 -21.31
N LEU A 136 32.62 -2.69 -22.45
CA LEU A 136 32.04 -1.88 -23.51
C LEU A 136 30.54 -2.19 -23.61
N LEU A 137 29.72 -1.25 -23.14
CA LEU A 137 28.26 -1.34 -23.08
C LEU A 137 27.57 -0.11 -23.71
N GLN A 138 28.30 0.70 -24.45
CA GLN A 138 27.75 1.87 -25.11
C GLN A 138 26.68 1.48 -26.14
N ASP A 139 25.82 2.45 -26.45
CA ASP A 139 24.82 2.36 -27.52
C ASP A 139 23.76 1.28 -27.26
N ASN A 140 23.34 1.16 -26.00
CA ASN A 140 22.29 0.24 -25.56
C ASN A 140 21.09 1.01 -24.94
N GLN A 141 20.13 0.28 -24.36
CA GLN A 141 18.97 0.81 -23.64
C GLN A 141 19.03 0.44 -22.15
N LEU A 142 20.26 0.36 -21.59
CA LEU A 142 20.46 0.14 -20.16
C LEU A 142 19.98 1.36 -19.38
N ARG A 143 19.31 1.11 -18.26
CA ARG A 143 18.67 2.12 -17.43
C ARG A 143 18.92 1.85 -15.95
N ASP A 144 18.34 2.69 -15.09
CA ASP A 144 18.44 2.60 -13.63
C ASP A 144 19.81 3.01 -13.07
N PRO A 145 19.98 3.09 -11.72
CA PRO A 145 21.23 3.54 -11.14
C PRO A 145 22.40 2.60 -11.46
N ILE A 146 23.57 3.16 -11.74
CA ILE A 146 24.81 2.39 -11.88
C ILE A 146 25.12 1.72 -10.52
N PRO A 147 25.33 0.39 -10.48
CA PRO A 147 25.63 -0.34 -9.26
C PRO A 147 26.96 0.11 -8.68
N ARG A 148 27.04 0.26 -7.35
CA ARG A 148 28.30 0.64 -6.67
C ARG A 148 29.42 -0.39 -6.91
N ALA A 149 29.07 -1.65 -7.14
CA ALA A 149 30.00 -2.75 -7.38
C ALA A 149 30.93 -2.50 -8.58
N ILE A 150 30.55 -1.63 -9.53
CA ILE A 150 31.44 -1.25 -10.63
C ILE A 150 32.74 -0.60 -10.13
N CYS A 151 32.70 0.07 -8.98
CA CYS A 151 33.88 0.72 -8.40
C CYS A 151 34.92 -0.29 -7.91
N ASP A 152 34.55 -1.56 -7.73
CA ASP A 152 35.47 -2.64 -7.33
C ASP A 152 36.40 -3.06 -8.48
N LEU A 153 36.16 -2.53 -9.69
CA LEU A 153 36.96 -2.77 -10.90
C LEU A 153 37.94 -1.63 -11.22
N THR A 154 38.03 -0.60 -10.38
CA THR A 154 38.80 0.63 -10.66
C THR A 154 40.29 0.37 -10.89
N ASP A 155 40.85 -0.65 -10.26
CA ASP A 155 42.28 -0.98 -10.37
C ASP A 155 42.63 -1.83 -11.60
N THR A 156 41.63 -2.41 -12.29
CA THR A 156 41.85 -3.37 -13.38
C THR A 156 41.26 -2.95 -14.72
N LEU A 157 40.21 -2.13 -14.73
CA LEU A 157 39.64 -1.60 -15.96
C LEU A 157 40.61 -0.63 -16.66
N VAL A 158 40.96 -0.98 -17.89
CA VAL A 158 41.71 -0.14 -18.83
C VAL A 158 40.77 0.75 -19.62
N GLN A 159 39.61 0.21 -20.02
CA GLN A 159 38.59 0.93 -20.76
C GLN A 159 37.19 0.53 -20.30
N ALA A 160 36.35 1.52 -20.02
CA ALA A 160 34.95 1.32 -19.76
C ALA A 160 34.12 2.37 -20.50
N ASP A 161 33.14 1.92 -21.29
CA ASP A 161 32.25 2.80 -22.03
C ASP A 161 30.78 2.41 -21.82
N PHE A 162 30.00 3.39 -21.36
CA PHE A 162 28.57 3.26 -21.07
C PHE A 162 27.75 4.30 -21.84
N SER A 163 28.37 5.02 -22.77
CA SER A 163 27.78 6.16 -23.47
C SER A 163 26.45 5.79 -24.13
N TYR A 164 25.59 6.79 -24.31
CA TYR A 164 24.33 6.66 -25.03
C TYR A 164 23.37 5.59 -24.47
N ASN A 165 23.28 5.53 -23.15
CA ASN A 165 22.30 4.72 -22.41
C ASN A 165 21.34 5.63 -21.62
N GLN A 166 20.67 5.09 -20.59
CA GLN A 166 19.75 5.79 -19.67
C GLN A 166 20.21 5.64 -18.20
N LEU A 167 21.52 5.46 -17.98
CA LEU A 167 22.12 5.20 -16.68
C LEU A 167 22.36 6.48 -15.88
N TYR A 168 22.30 6.40 -14.55
CA TYR A 168 22.57 7.54 -13.68
C TYR A 168 23.24 7.15 -12.36
N SER A 169 23.94 8.08 -11.70
CA SER A 169 24.49 7.86 -10.36
C SER A 169 23.55 8.40 -9.28
N ASN A 170 23.09 7.54 -8.37
CA ASN A 170 22.19 7.91 -7.27
C ASN A 170 22.90 8.39 -5.99
N ASN A 171 24.23 8.29 -5.91
CA ASN A 171 25.02 8.71 -4.75
C ASN A 171 26.38 9.30 -5.17
N SER A 172 27.01 10.05 -4.27
CA SER A 172 28.28 10.75 -4.53
C SER A 172 29.48 9.82 -4.72
N LYS A 173 29.51 8.66 -4.04
CA LYS A 173 30.61 7.70 -4.14
C LYS A 173 30.66 7.03 -5.51
N THR A 174 29.53 6.54 -6.00
CA THR A 174 29.42 5.97 -7.36
C THR A 174 29.78 7.02 -8.40
N ARG A 175 29.33 8.28 -8.23
CA ARG A 175 29.68 9.36 -9.15
C ARG A 175 31.20 9.62 -9.19
N GLN A 176 31.86 9.63 -8.04
CA GLN A 176 33.30 9.84 -7.95
C GLN A 176 34.09 8.70 -8.60
N CYS A 177 33.69 7.44 -8.40
CA CYS A 177 34.37 6.31 -9.05
C CYS A 177 34.12 6.30 -10.56
N MET A 178 32.91 6.62 -11.02
CA MET A 178 32.61 6.72 -12.45
C MET A 178 33.37 7.86 -13.13
N GLN A 179 33.69 8.94 -12.41
CA GLN A 179 34.59 9.98 -12.92
C GLN A 179 36.03 9.48 -13.13
N GLN A 180 36.46 8.43 -12.41
CA GLN A 180 37.77 7.81 -12.61
C GLN A 180 37.71 6.77 -13.74
N LEU A 181 36.66 5.93 -13.76
CA LEU A 181 36.50 4.82 -14.69
C LEU A 181 36.10 5.25 -16.11
N ALA A 182 35.21 6.23 -16.22
CA ALA A 182 34.51 6.53 -17.47
C ALA A 182 33.91 7.95 -17.46
N ALA A 183 34.74 8.97 -17.21
CA ALA A 183 34.33 10.34 -16.92
C ALA A 183 33.31 10.94 -17.91
N ASP A 184 33.52 10.69 -19.21
CA ASP A 184 32.74 11.31 -20.28
C ASP A 184 31.44 10.55 -20.59
N THR A 185 31.31 9.30 -20.14
CA THR A 185 30.18 8.42 -20.50
C THR A 185 28.85 8.84 -19.86
N LEU A 186 28.90 9.54 -18.71
CA LEU A 186 27.71 10.05 -18.04
C LEU A 186 27.11 11.27 -18.74
N ALA A 187 27.89 11.94 -19.61
CA ALA A 187 27.45 13.15 -20.31
C ALA A 187 26.46 12.87 -21.45
N THR A 188 26.33 11.61 -21.89
CA THR A 188 25.49 11.18 -23.02
C THR A 188 24.27 10.36 -22.59
N GLN A 189 23.95 10.34 -21.29
CA GLN A 189 22.84 9.53 -20.76
C GLN A 189 21.49 10.23 -20.93
N THR A 190 20.52 9.53 -21.52
CA THR A 190 19.13 10.00 -21.62
C THR A 190 18.39 9.70 -20.31
N VAL A 191 18.53 10.61 -19.35
CA VAL A 191 17.96 10.50 -17.99
C VAL A 191 16.73 11.41 -17.83
N LYS A 192 16.04 11.32 -16.69
CA LYS A 192 14.92 12.22 -16.38
C LYS A 192 15.42 13.60 -15.95
N PRO A 193 14.66 14.69 -16.16
CA PRO A 193 15.05 15.99 -15.62
C PRO A 193 15.08 15.94 -14.08
N THR A 194 15.87 16.82 -13.49
CA THR A 194 16.01 16.92 -12.03
C THR A 194 15.32 18.17 -11.51
N ASN A 195 15.08 18.27 -10.20
CA ASN A 195 14.43 19.43 -9.59
C ASN A 195 13.08 19.82 -10.23
N LEU A 196 12.29 18.81 -10.63
CA LEU A 196 10.92 19.00 -11.09
C LEU A 196 10.09 19.62 -9.97
N ARG A 197 9.46 20.76 -10.26
CA ARG A 197 8.71 21.58 -9.30
C ARG A 197 7.54 22.27 -9.97
N VAL A 198 6.62 22.77 -9.14
CA VAL A 198 5.52 23.64 -9.56
C VAL A 198 5.91 25.07 -9.27
N GLU A 199 5.86 25.92 -10.30
CA GLU A 199 6.25 27.34 -10.23
C GLU A 199 5.04 28.24 -9.95
N ALA A 200 3.90 27.94 -10.58
CA ALA A 200 2.66 28.68 -10.44
C ALA A 200 1.46 27.79 -10.74
N ILE A 201 0.31 28.14 -10.15
CA ILE A 201 -0.96 27.42 -10.30
C ILE A 201 -2.05 28.46 -10.56
N THR A 202 -2.93 28.17 -11.51
CA THR A 202 -4.21 28.85 -11.70
C THR A 202 -5.34 27.85 -11.54
N ASP A 203 -6.59 28.31 -11.64
CA ASP A 203 -7.77 27.43 -11.64
C ASP A 203 -7.78 26.42 -12.80
N SER A 204 -7.01 26.60 -13.87
CA SER A 204 -7.03 25.70 -15.03
C SER A 204 -5.67 25.36 -15.60
N SER A 205 -4.58 25.72 -14.91
CA SER A 205 -3.23 25.43 -15.38
C SER A 205 -2.20 25.30 -14.27
N ILE A 206 -1.13 24.56 -14.56
CA ILE A 206 0.03 24.35 -13.69
C ILE A 206 1.28 24.70 -14.50
N GLN A 207 2.04 25.70 -14.04
CA GLN A 207 3.35 26.00 -14.59
C GLN A 207 4.39 25.09 -13.93
N LEU A 208 5.03 24.23 -14.72
CA LEU A 208 6.07 23.32 -14.28
C LEU A 208 7.45 23.95 -14.50
N GLY A 209 8.41 23.63 -13.63
CA GLY A 209 9.81 23.98 -13.78
C GLY A 209 10.73 22.80 -13.46
N TRP A 210 11.89 22.71 -14.10
CA TRP A 210 12.90 21.69 -13.81
C TRP A 210 14.30 22.11 -14.25
N THR A 211 15.30 21.33 -13.85
CA THR A 211 16.66 21.41 -14.36
C THR A 211 16.84 20.43 -15.51
N PRO A 212 17.22 20.90 -16.72
CA PRO A 212 17.47 20.04 -17.87
C PRO A 212 18.53 18.97 -17.61
N ILE A 213 18.54 17.95 -18.48
CA ILE A 213 19.57 16.92 -18.44
C ILE A 213 20.88 17.44 -19.03
N ALA A 214 22.00 16.80 -18.69
CA ALA A 214 23.29 17.17 -19.26
C ALA A 214 23.37 16.89 -20.77
N TYR A 215 22.78 15.79 -21.23
CA TYR A 215 22.83 15.38 -22.63
C TYR A 215 21.77 16.08 -23.48
N THR A 216 22.10 17.27 -24.01
CA THR A 216 21.16 18.09 -24.82
C THR A 216 21.40 17.99 -26.33
N ALA A 217 22.47 17.31 -26.77
CA ALA A 217 22.78 17.09 -28.17
C ALA A 217 21.85 16.03 -28.80
N ASP A 218 21.94 15.88 -30.12
CA ASP A 218 21.22 14.86 -30.92
C ASP A 218 19.69 14.95 -30.87
N GLY A 219 19.18 16.16 -30.67
CA GLY A 219 17.74 16.47 -30.70
C GLY A 219 16.96 15.85 -29.54
N GLY A 220 15.63 15.77 -29.69
CA GLY A 220 14.74 15.25 -28.65
C GLY A 220 14.09 16.33 -27.80
N PHE A 221 13.32 15.92 -26.79
CA PHE A 221 12.43 16.79 -26.02
C PHE A 221 12.05 16.17 -24.68
N TYR A 222 11.35 16.93 -23.84
CA TYR A 222 10.61 16.41 -22.69
C TYR A 222 9.16 16.13 -23.10
N GLU A 223 8.64 14.96 -22.77
CA GLU A 223 7.22 14.63 -22.87
C GLU A 223 6.56 14.85 -21.51
N ILE A 224 5.45 15.58 -21.51
CA ILE A 224 4.64 15.86 -20.33
C ILE A 224 3.33 15.08 -20.46
N SER A 225 3.04 14.25 -19.47
CA SER A 225 1.76 13.56 -19.34
C SER A 225 1.20 13.72 -17.93
N TYR A 226 -0.12 13.60 -17.79
CA TYR A 226 -0.79 13.80 -16.51
C TYR A 226 -1.96 12.84 -16.31
N SER A 227 -2.35 12.63 -15.06
CA SER A 227 -3.51 11.84 -14.69
C SER A 227 -4.09 12.33 -13.37
N PRO A 228 -5.41 12.33 -13.18
CA PRO A 228 -6.00 12.52 -11.85
C PRO A 228 -5.80 11.29 -10.93
N ASN A 229 -5.17 10.21 -11.41
CA ASN A 229 -4.88 9.01 -10.64
C ASN A 229 -3.40 8.61 -10.78
N ILE A 230 -2.73 8.35 -9.65
CA ILE A 230 -1.29 8.02 -9.63
C ILE A 230 -0.94 6.76 -10.43
N THR A 231 -1.88 5.80 -10.49
CA THR A 231 -1.73 4.55 -11.24
C THR A 231 -2.09 4.71 -12.72
N GLY A 232 -2.69 5.83 -13.12
CA GLY A 232 -3.11 6.13 -14.48
C GLY A 232 -4.57 5.73 -14.78
N PRO A 233 -4.96 5.68 -16.07
CA PRO A 233 -4.11 5.94 -17.24
C PRO A 233 -3.61 7.39 -17.28
N PHE A 234 -2.44 7.61 -17.89
CA PHE A 234 -1.86 8.94 -18.10
C PHE A 234 -2.15 9.42 -19.50
N THR A 235 -2.58 10.67 -19.62
CA THR A 235 -2.82 11.35 -20.89
C THR A 235 -1.62 12.21 -21.23
N MET A 236 -1.07 12.05 -22.43
CA MET A 236 -0.01 12.93 -22.93
C MET A 236 -0.61 14.31 -23.24
N HIS A 237 -0.03 15.36 -22.65
CA HIS A 237 -0.46 16.74 -22.89
C HIS A 237 0.32 17.36 -24.06
N GLY A 238 1.63 17.18 -24.07
CA GLY A 238 2.47 17.63 -25.16
C GLY A 238 3.95 17.39 -24.89
N VAL A 239 4.77 17.99 -25.75
CA VAL A 239 6.23 17.91 -25.68
C VAL A 239 6.83 19.31 -25.66
N THR A 240 8.03 19.46 -25.11
CA THR A 240 8.81 20.69 -25.26
C THR A 240 9.41 20.79 -26.65
N ALA A 241 9.89 21.98 -27.02
CA ALA A 241 10.58 22.19 -28.29
C ALA A 241 11.91 21.40 -28.37
N ASP A 242 12.63 21.32 -27.26
CA ASP A 242 13.92 20.65 -27.15
C ASP A 242 14.20 20.16 -25.71
N LYS A 243 15.40 19.59 -25.50
CA LYS A 243 15.92 19.18 -24.19
C LYS A 243 16.53 20.34 -23.37
N LEU A 244 16.53 21.58 -23.87
CA LEU A 244 16.98 22.78 -23.13
C LEU A 244 15.85 23.46 -22.36
N ALA A 245 14.59 23.16 -22.72
CA ALA A 245 13.42 23.67 -22.01
C ALA A 245 13.51 23.40 -20.50
N THR A 246 13.32 24.46 -19.71
CA THR A 246 13.35 24.43 -18.23
C THR A 246 11.96 24.48 -17.63
N THR A 247 10.92 24.66 -18.45
CA THR A 247 9.57 24.96 -18.00
C THR A 247 8.53 24.52 -19.03
N TYR A 248 7.31 24.27 -18.58
CA TYR A 248 6.18 23.91 -19.43
C TYR A 248 4.85 24.29 -18.77
N LEU A 249 3.95 24.87 -19.55
CA LEU A 249 2.60 25.20 -19.12
C LEU A 249 1.69 24.01 -19.40
N LEU A 250 1.20 23.36 -18.34
CA LEU A 250 0.17 22.34 -18.41
C LEU A 250 -1.19 23.04 -18.24
N ASP A 251 -1.95 23.23 -19.31
CA ASP A 251 -3.20 23.99 -19.32
C ASP A 251 -4.44 23.10 -19.58
N ASN A 252 -5.61 23.73 -19.74
CA ASN A 252 -6.88 23.03 -19.97
C ASN A 252 -7.24 21.99 -18.88
N LEU A 253 -6.84 22.27 -17.65
CA LEU A 253 -7.11 21.43 -16.49
C LEU A 253 -8.42 21.83 -15.81
N ALA A 254 -9.08 20.86 -15.16
CA ALA A 254 -10.27 21.12 -14.37
C ALA A 254 -9.89 21.86 -13.07
N PRO A 255 -10.68 22.83 -12.58
CA PRO A 255 -10.40 23.54 -11.33
C PRO A 255 -10.56 22.68 -10.08
N GLY A 256 -9.71 22.93 -9.08
CA GLY A 256 -9.70 22.21 -7.80
C GLY A 256 -9.20 20.77 -7.88
N GLN A 257 -8.78 20.29 -9.05
CA GLN A 257 -8.46 18.89 -9.30
C GLN A 257 -6.98 18.59 -9.05
N SER A 258 -6.73 17.48 -8.36
CA SER A 258 -5.38 16.91 -8.21
C SER A 258 -4.93 16.17 -9.45
N TYR A 259 -3.69 16.43 -9.86
CA TYR A 259 -3.03 15.79 -10.99
C TYR A 259 -1.66 15.25 -10.58
N PHE A 260 -1.41 14.01 -10.96
CA PHE A 260 -0.08 13.40 -11.04
C PHE A 260 0.48 13.71 -12.41
N ILE A 261 1.67 14.26 -12.46
CA ILE A 261 2.32 14.76 -13.66
C ILE A 261 3.63 13.99 -13.82
N ARG A 262 3.84 13.47 -15.03
CA ARG A 262 5.06 12.77 -15.43
C ARG A 262 5.78 13.61 -16.46
N VAL A 263 7.09 13.75 -16.27
CA VAL A 263 8.00 14.34 -17.24
C VAL A 263 9.09 13.32 -17.54
N ARG A 264 9.26 12.95 -18.81
CA ARG A 264 10.34 12.06 -19.25
C ARG A 264 11.04 12.64 -20.46
N THR A 265 12.32 12.32 -20.60
CA THR A 265 13.15 12.79 -21.70
C THR A 265 13.12 11.80 -22.84
N HIS A 266 13.05 12.31 -24.06
CA HIS A 266 13.23 11.56 -25.29
C HIS A 266 14.52 12.04 -25.97
N THR A 267 15.38 11.11 -26.37
CA THR A 267 16.44 11.36 -27.35
C THR A 267 16.18 10.43 -28.53
N PRO A 268 15.97 10.97 -29.75
CA PRO A 268 15.67 10.14 -30.91
C PRO A 268 16.90 9.32 -31.32
N ALA A 269 16.67 8.30 -32.15
CA ALA A 269 17.75 7.58 -32.81
C ALA A 269 18.69 8.53 -33.61
N HIS A 270 20.00 8.32 -33.53
CA HIS A 270 21.04 9.05 -34.23
C HIS A 270 22.25 8.15 -34.55
N ALA A 271 23.29 8.70 -35.19
CA ALA A 271 24.39 7.91 -35.75
C ALA A 271 25.21 7.08 -34.73
N GLN A 272 25.17 7.44 -33.45
CA GLN A 272 25.83 6.74 -32.35
C GLN A 272 24.84 5.93 -31.52
N GLN A 273 23.55 6.07 -31.74
CA GLN A 273 22.54 5.34 -30.98
C GLN A 273 21.33 5.12 -31.87
N GLU A 274 21.23 3.95 -32.48
CA GLU A 274 20.21 3.63 -33.48
C GLU A 274 18.80 3.46 -32.88
N ASN A 275 18.68 3.50 -31.55
CA ASN A 275 17.42 3.41 -30.84
C ASN A 275 16.91 4.75 -30.30
N ASP A 276 15.58 4.93 -30.35
CA ASP A 276 14.93 5.94 -29.53
C ASP A 276 15.13 5.61 -28.03
N GLN A 277 15.63 6.61 -27.30
CA GLN A 277 15.91 6.53 -25.87
C GLN A 277 14.84 7.29 -25.10
N TRP A 278 14.26 6.63 -24.10
CA TRP A 278 13.24 7.20 -23.23
C TRP A 278 13.65 7.04 -21.78
N SER A 279 13.81 8.16 -21.08
CA SER A 279 14.15 8.10 -19.67
C SER A 279 13.01 7.51 -18.82
N PRO A 280 13.31 7.04 -17.59
CA PRO A 280 12.29 6.91 -16.56
C PRO A 280 11.52 8.22 -16.32
N ASN A 281 10.35 8.15 -15.68
CA ASN A 281 9.57 9.35 -15.36
C ASN A 281 10.13 10.10 -14.14
N ALA A 282 10.27 11.42 -14.26
CA ALA A 282 10.17 12.33 -13.11
C ALA A 282 8.68 12.54 -12.80
N ILE A 283 8.30 12.50 -11.52
CA ILE A 283 6.90 12.56 -11.09
C ILE A 283 6.73 13.67 -10.08
N ILE A 284 5.69 14.47 -10.25
CA ILE A 284 5.21 15.46 -9.27
C ILE A 284 3.68 15.43 -9.22
N SER A 285 3.08 16.00 -8.19
CA SER A 285 1.65 16.27 -8.16
C SER A 285 1.34 17.73 -7.83
N ALA A 286 0.22 18.23 -8.33
CA ALA A 286 -0.31 19.55 -8.00
C ALA A 286 -1.84 19.57 -8.11
N VAL A 287 -2.46 20.56 -7.47
CA VAL A 287 -3.90 20.81 -7.53
C VAL A 287 -4.15 22.16 -8.17
N THR A 288 -5.03 22.23 -9.16
CA THR A 288 -5.43 23.49 -9.79
C THR A 288 -6.26 24.35 -8.85
N GLY A 289 -6.09 25.66 -8.96
CA GLY A 289 -6.82 26.69 -8.23
C GLY A 289 -6.18 27.15 -6.93
N SER A 290 -6.96 27.87 -6.12
CA SER A 290 -6.52 28.35 -4.81
C SER A 290 -6.03 27.19 -3.93
N PRO A 291 -5.07 27.40 -3.01
CA PRO A 291 -4.47 26.34 -2.20
C PRO A 291 -5.48 25.76 -1.20
N GLN A 292 -6.37 24.91 -1.71
CA GLN A 292 -7.30 24.13 -0.93
C GLN A 292 -6.56 22.94 -0.35
N LYS A 293 -6.88 22.63 0.90
CA LYS A 293 -6.27 21.53 1.64
C LYS A 293 -7.30 20.48 1.97
N VAL A 294 -6.82 19.26 2.13
CA VAL A 294 -7.50 18.20 2.86
C VAL A 294 -6.80 18.07 4.20
N LEU A 295 -7.55 18.19 5.28
CA LEU A 295 -7.08 17.88 6.62
C LEU A 295 -7.41 16.41 6.92
N LEU A 296 -6.38 15.60 7.18
CA LEU A 296 -6.53 14.27 7.75
C LEU A 296 -6.15 14.33 9.23
N ILE A 297 -7.11 14.10 10.11
CA ILE A 297 -6.92 14.03 11.55
C ILE A 297 -6.72 12.55 11.90
N VAL A 298 -5.58 12.20 12.48
CA VAL A 298 -5.26 10.83 12.89
C VAL A 298 -5.12 10.80 14.40
N TYR A 299 -5.94 9.98 15.05
CA TYR A 299 -5.92 9.75 16.49
C TYR A 299 -5.45 8.32 16.75
N PHE A 300 -4.31 8.16 17.42
CA PHE A 300 -3.70 6.86 17.68
C PHE A 300 -3.39 6.69 19.19
N PRO A 301 -4.34 6.16 19.98
CA PRO A 301 -4.12 5.72 21.36
C PRO A 301 -3.26 4.45 21.35
N GLY A 302 -1.95 4.63 21.21
CA GLY A 302 -0.99 3.57 20.96
C GLY A 302 -0.22 3.11 22.20
N ASP A 303 -0.59 3.55 23.40
CA ASP A 303 -0.02 3.04 24.66
C ASP A 303 -0.50 1.60 24.95
N ASN A 304 -0.11 0.69 24.06
CA ASN A 304 -0.37 -0.75 24.09
C ASN A 304 0.63 -1.45 23.14
N ASP A 305 0.35 -2.71 22.77
CA ASP A 305 1.15 -3.49 21.80
C ASP A 305 1.18 -2.89 20.39
N LEU A 306 0.38 -1.87 20.08
CA LEU A 306 0.46 -1.15 18.81
C LEU A 306 1.52 -0.03 18.79
N SER A 307 2.08 0.37 19.94
CA SER A 307 3.14 1.38 20.06
C SER A 307 4.31 1.18 19.07
N PRO A 308 4.87 -0.04 18.88
CA PRO A 308 5.98 -0.26 17.95
C PRO A 308 5.66 0.09 16.49
N TYR A 309 4.38 0.06 16.09
CA TYR A 309 3.96 0.33 14.72
C TYR A 309 3.85 1.83 14.40
N MET A 310 3.75 2.69 15.41
CA MET A 310 3.46 4.12 15.23
C MET A 310 4.49 4.83 14.35
N ASN A 311 5.79 4.52 14.51
CA ASN A 311 6.83 5.09 13.65
C ASN A 311 6.64 4.70 12.18
N GLY A 312 6.23 3.45 11.92
CA GLY A 312 5.94 2.96 10.57
C GLY A 312 4.70 3.61 9.96
N VAL A 313 3.66 3.86 10.77
CA VAL A 313 2.46 4.61 10.37
C VAL A 313 2.83 6.05 10.00
N MET A 314 3.60 6.75 10.84
CA MET A 314 4.07 8.11 10.58
C MET A 314 4.90 8.23 9.31
N GLN A 315 5.79 7.26 9.03
CA GLN A 315 6.53 7.25 7.77
C GLN A 315 5.62 7.01 6.55
N ARG A 316 4.57 6.18 6.67
CA ARG A 316 3.60 5.98 5.59
C ARG A 316 2.78 7.24 5.32
N LEU A 317 2.33 7.94 6.37
CA LEU A 317 1.69 9.26 6.27
C LEU A 317 2.61 10.28 5.59
N ARG A 318 3.86 10.40 6.07
CA ARG A 318 4.88 11.27 5.47
C ARG A 318 5.04 11.00 3.98
N LEU A 319 5.24 9.74 3.59
CA LEU A 319 5.36 9.37 2.17
C LEU A 319 4.09 9.67 1.37
N GLY A 320 2.90 9.50 1.97
CA GLY A 320 1.64 9.90 1.35
C GLY A 320 1.60 11.39 1.02
N THR A 321 2.05 12.24 1.95
CA THR A 321 2.09 13.71 1.74
C THR A 321 3.15 14.17 0.74
N VAL A 322 4.20 13.36 0.45
CA VAL A 322 5.16 13.66 -0.64
C VAL A 322 4.45 13.70 -1.99
N TYR A 323 3.53 12.75 -2.20
CA TYR A 323 2.79 12.62 -3.46
C TYR A 323 1.43 13.33 -3.42
N ASN A 324 1.10 13.99 -2.32
CA ASN A 324 -0.11 14.78 -2.18
C ASN A 324 0.17 16.07 -1.40
N PRO A 325 0.56 17.16 -2.08
CA PRO A 325 0.86 18.43 -1.43
C PRO A 325 -0.37 19.16 -0.87
N THR A 326 -1.58 18.70 -1.20
CA THR A 326 -2.82 19.22 -0.59
C THR A 326 -3.21 18.55 0.70
N LEU A 327 -2.61 17.39 1.01
CA LEU A 327 -2.85 16.70 2.25
C LEU A 327 -2.01 17.32 3.36
N GLN A 328 -2.70 17.81 4.38
CA GLN A 328 -2.13 18.12 5.67
C GLN A 328 -2.63 17.11 6.68
N VAL A 329 -1.72 16.51 7.45
CA VAL A 329 -2.07 15.57 8.50
C VAL A 329 -1.81 16.20 9.84
N LEU A 330 -2.77 16.08 10.75
CA LEU A 330 -2.57 16.28 12.17
C LEU A 330 -2.63 14.92 12.85
N PHE A 331 -1.55 14.52 13.51
CA PHE A 331 -1.42 13.21 14.12
C PHE A 331 -1.22 13.38 15.62
N LEU A 332 -2.14 12.89 16.43
CA LEU A 332 -1.95 12.71 17.87
C LEU A 332 -1.70 11.24 18.12
N GLY A 333 -0.53 10.94 18.67
CA GLY A 333 -0.15 9.59 19.03
C GLY A 333 0.36 9.54 20.46
N ASP A 334 0.09 8.41 21.09
CA ASP A 334 0.52 8.12 22.44
C ASP A 334 1.23 6.77 22.48
N LYS A 335 2.42 6.69 23.09
CA LYS A 335 3.26 5.47 23.08
C LYS A 335 3.39 4.93 24.49
N VAL A 336 3.65 3.64 24.58
CA VAL A 336 4.06 2.97 25.82
C VAL A 336 5.11 3.74 26.62
N GLY A 337 4.76 4.00 27.88
CA GLY A 337 5.55 4.68 28.91
C GLY A 337 5.12 6.13 29.15
N ASP A 338 5.50 6.70 30.28
CA ASP A 338 5.11 8.06 30.65
C ASP A 338 5.74 9.14 29.74
N HIS A 339 5.04 10.28 29.62
CA HIS A 339 5.45 11.50 28.92
C HIS A 339 5.54 11.34 27.40
N ASN A 340 4.65 10.57 26.77
CA ASN A 340 4.78 10.21 25.35
C ASN A 340 3.59 10.60 24.45
N THR A 341 2.56 11.25 24.99
CA THR A 341 1.52 11.82 24.15
C THR A 341 2.09 12.98 23.34
N ARG A 342 2.09 12.87 22.01
CA ARG A 342 2.68 13.86 21.10
C ARG A 342 1.77 14.16 19.92
N LEU A 343 1.73 15.45 19.58
CA LEU A 343 1.03 15.96 18.41
C LEU A 343 2.05 16.36 17.33
N PHE A 344 1.83 15.89 16.11
CA PHE A 344 2.67 16.14 14.95
C PHE A 344 1.85 16.73 13.81
N THR A 345 2.47 17.63 13.05
CA THR A 345 1.99 17.97 11.71
C THR A 345 2.79 17.20 10.67
N VAL A 346 2.12 16.68 9.64
CA VAL A 346 2.78 16.02 8.51
C VAL A 346 2.28 16.64 7.21
N ALA A 347 3.20 17.22 6.44
CA ALA A 347 2.89 17.83 5.16
C ALA A 347 4.13 17.84 4.26
N ASN A 348 3.94 17.66 2.95
CA ASN A 348 5.02 17.72 1.95
C ASN A 348 6.24 16.84 2.29
N GLY A 349 6.02 15.68 2.91
CA GLY A 349 7.09 14.77 3.30
C GLY A 349 7.90 15.21 4.52
N VAL A 350 7.44 16.19 5.30
CA VAL A 350 8.06 16.65 6.54
C VAL A 350 7.16 16.28 7.72
N ILE A 351 7.75 15.71 8.76
CA ILE A 351 7.09 15.46 10.05
C ILE A 351 7.62 16.52 11.02
N THR A 352 6.73 17.31 11.61
CA THR A 352 7.09 18.37 12.55
C THR A 352 6.43 18.09 13.91
N PRO A 353 7.21 17.83 14.98
CA PRO A 353 6.67 17.74 16.33
C PRO A 353 6.13 19.10 16.79
N THR A 354 5.19 19.08 17.71
CA THR A 354 4.62 20.28 18.33
C THR A 354 4.66 20.17 19.85
N ASP A 355 4.55 21.31 20.52
CA ASP A 355 4.43 21.46 21.98
C ASP A 355 2.98 21.68 22.44
N VAL A 356 2.00 21.50 21.54
CA VAL A 356 0.58 21.84 21.77
C VAL A 356 -0.01 21.10 22.96
N VAL A 357 0.32 19.81 23.11
CA VAL A 357 -0.19 18.98 24.22
C VAL A 357 0.25 19.58 25.56
N GLU A 358 1.55 19.82 25.71
CA GLU A 358 2.14 20.47 26.89
C GLU A 358 1.58 21.87 27.12
N ALA A 359 1.47 22.68 26.07
CA ALA A 359 1.00 24.05 26.15
C ALA A 359 -0.47 24.16 26.61
N VAL A 360 -1.32 23.21 26.22
CA VAL A 360 -2.74 23.22 26.56
C VAL A 360 -3.02 22.53 27.89
N TRP A 361 -2.40 21.38 28.13
CA TRP A 361 -2.73 20.52 29.27
C TRP A 361 -1.76 20.67 30.45
N GLY A 362 -0.63 21.36 30.27
CA GLY A 362 0.42 21.49 31.28
C GLY A 362 1.16 20.17 31.57
N ARG A 363 0.91 19.14 30.77
CA ARG A 363 1.48 17.80 30.81
C ARG A 363 1.51 17.22 29.40
N ASP A 364 2.36 16.23 29.19
CA ASP A 364 2.58 15.53 27.92
C ASP A 364 2.22 14.03 27.99
N GLU A 365 1.42 13.68 29.00
CA GLU A 365 0.82 12.38 29.21
C GLU A 365 -0.70 12.59 29.39
N LEU A 366 -1.47 12.21 28.38
CA LEU A 366 -2.93 12.33 28.38
C LEU A 366 -3.52 10.92 28.40
N ASP A 367 -4.61 10.74 29.15
CA ASP A 367 -5.45 9.57 29.00
C ASP A 367 -6.11 9.62 27.61
N THR A 368 -5.54 8.88 26.66
CA THR A 368 -6.04 8.88 25.28
C THR A 368 -7.30 8.03 25.11
N THR A 369 -7.80 7.47 26.21
CA THR A 369 -9.09 6.77 26.28
C THR A 369 -10.21 7.65 26.85
N ASP A 370 -9.90 8.87 27.30
CA ASP A 370 -10.89 9.87 27.69
C ASP A 370 -11.57 10.50 26.44
N PRO A 371 -12.90 10.39 26.28
CA PRO A 371 -13.62 11.03 25.17
C PRO A 371 -13.43 12.55 25.11
N ALA A 372 -13.14 13.23 26.23
CA ALA A 372 -12.84 14.65 26.26
C ALA A 372 -11.53 14.99 25.53
N VAL A 373 -10.52 14.12 25.62
CA VAL A 373 -9.24 14.30 24.90
C VAL A 373 -9.45 14.18 23.40
N LEU A 374 -10.20 13.16 22.94
CA LEU A 374 -10.55 13.00 21.53
C LEU A 374 -11.36 14.20 21.02
N SER A 375 -12.42 14.61 21.75
CA SER A 375 -13.25 15.77 21.41
C SER A 375 -12.43 17.06 21.31
N TRP A 376 -11.54 17.31 22.27
CA TRP A 376 -10.63 18.44 22.24
C TRP A 376 -9.74 18.41 21.00
N PHE A 377 -9.09 17.28 20.71
CA PHE A 377 -8.16 17.15 19.59
C PHE A 377 -8.84 17.40 18.25
N LEU A 378 -10.03 16.82 18.04
CA LEU A 378 -10.82 17.02 16.81
C LEU A 378 -11.20 18.49 16.60
N ARG A 379 -11.64 19.19 17.65
CA ARG A 379 -11.97 20.63 17.57
C ARG A 379 -10.73 21.51 17.40
N TYR A 380 -9.64 21.18 18.08
CA TYR A 380 -8.35 21.85 17.92
C TYR A 380 -7.89 21.76 16.45
N ALA A 381 -7.94 20.57 15.86
CA ALA A 381 -7.55 20.34 14.48
C ALA A 381 -8.32 21.23 13.51
N ARG A 382 -9.66 21.24 13.60
CA ARG A 382 -10.52 22.03 12.69
C ARG A 382 -10.33 23.54 12.85
N SER A 383 -10.11 24.01 14.08
CA SER A 383 -9.95 25.45 14.36
C SER A 383 -8.59 26.01 13.92
N HIS A 384 -7.54 25.19 13.92
CA HIS A 384 -6.17 25.63 13.61
C HIS A 384 -5.71 25.27 12.18
N TYR A 385 -6.38 24.30 11.54
CA TYR A 385 -6.01 23.80 10.22
C TYR A 385 -7.22 23.82 9.27
N PRO A 386 -7.67 25.00 8.81
CA PRO A 386 -8.82 25.10 7.92
C PRO A 386 -8.56 24.36 6.61
N ALA A 387 -9.53 23.55 6.20
CA ALA A 387 -9.45 22.71 5.01
C ALA A 387 -10.81 22.64 4.30
N THR A 388 -10.79 22.36 3.01
CA THR A 388 -12.01 22.15 2.21
C THR A 388 -12.65 20.81 2.52
N ARG A 389 -11.82 19.81 2.86
CA ARG A 389 -12.24 18.49 3.29
C ARG A 389 -11.59 18.16 4.62
N THR A 390 -12.36 17.63 5.57
CA THR A 390 -11.83 17.12 6.85
C THR A 390 -12.17 15.64 6.97
N LEU A 391 -11.11 14.83 7.04
CA LEU A 391 -11.18 13.38 7.22
C LEU A 391 -10.66 13.05 8.61
N VAL A 392 -11.25 12.07 9.27
CA VAL A 392 -10.81 11.56 10.57
C VAL A 392 -10.47 10.10 10.43
N SER A 393 -9.31 9.68 10.92
CA SER A 393 -8.98 8.28 11.12
C SER A 393 -8.74 8.00 12.59
N LEU A 394 -9.56 7.11 13.14
CA LEU A 394 -9.46 6.58 14.49
C LEU A 394 -8.72 5.25 14.39
N MET A 395 -7.49 5.21 14.90
CA MET A 395 -6.60 4.06 14.80
C MET A 395 -6.51 3.33 16.13
N GLY A 396 -6.06 2.09 16.10
CA GLY A 396 -5.74 1.31 17.30
C GLY A 396 -6.48 -0.02 17.32
N HIS A 397 -6.66 -0.56 18.51
CA HIS A 397 -7.57 -1.69 18.70
C HIS A 397 -9.02 -1.22 18.58
N GLY A 398 -9.90 -2.16 18.22
CA GLY A 398 -11.32 -1.91 18.14
C GLY A 398 -12.10 -3.07 18.72
N VAL A 399 -13.09 -2.73 19.55
CA VAL A 399 -14.02 -3.69 20.14
C VAL A 399 -15.40 -3.03 20.05
N GLY A 400 -16.01 -3.11 18.86
CA GLY A 400 -17.19 -2.32 18.53
C GLY A 400 -18.48 -2.75 19.25
N MET A 401 -18.42 -3.52 20.33
CA MET A 401 -19.60 -4.12 20.96
C MET A 401 -20.23 -3.18 22.00
N THR A 402 -21.56 -3.20 22.07
CA THR A 402 -22.38 -2.55 23.10
C THR A 402 -23.25 -3.57 23.82
N PRO A 403 -23.63 -3.37 25.11
CA PRO A 403 -23.35 -2.21 25.96
C PRO A 403 -21.87 -2.12 26.41
N GLU A 404 -21.49 -0.98 27.02
CA GLU A 404 -20.16 -0.81 27.62
C GLU A 404 -19.81 -1.99 28.55
N PHE A 405 -18.81 -2.78 28.17
CA PHE A 405 -18.27 -3.84 29.02
C PHE A 405 -17.06 -3.32 29.77
N SER A 406 -17.00 -3.55 31.08
CA SER A 406 -15.77 -3.28 31.84
C SER A 406 -14.81 -4.45 31.64
N TRP A 407 -13.70 -4.19 30.94
CA TRP A 407 -12.50 -5.03 31.09
C TRP A 407 -11.91 -4.76 32.47
N LEU A 408 -12.53 -5.31 33.52
CA LEU A 408 -11.89 -5.33 34.83
C LEU A 408 -10.62 -6.17 34.66
N VAL A 409 -9.48 -5.47 34.56
CA VAL A 409 -8.15 -6.06 34.73
C VAL A 409 -8.23 -6.81 36.06
N SER A 410 -8.02 -8.13 36.02
CA SER A 410 -7.91 -8.90 37.25
C SER A 410 -6.81 -8.24 38.10
N ASP A 411 -7.03 -8.04 39.39
CA ASP A 411 -6.07 -7.42 40.33
C ASP A 411 -4.78 -8.25 40.53
N ALA A 412 -4.47 -9.20 39.63
CA ALA A 412 -3.32 -10.09 39.70
C ALA A 412 -2.59 -10.14 38.34
N PRO A 413 -1.28 -9.79 38.29
CA PRO A 413 -0.48 -9.96 37.09
C PRO A 413 -0.50 -11.42 36.61
N GLY A 414 -1.05 -11.66 35.42
CA GLY A 414 -0.99 -12.97 34.75
C GLY A 414 -2.24 -13.84 34.81
N GLU A 415 -3.36 -13.38 35.37
CA GLU A 415 -4.65 -14.08 35.19
C GLU A 415 -5.49 -13.42 34.09
N PRO A 416 -5.95 -14.18 33.06
CA PRO A 416 -6.87 -13.63 32.07
C PRO A 416 -8.15 -13.13 32.77
N PRO A 417 -8.76 -12.02 32.30
CA PRO A 417 -10.06 -11.60 32.82
C PRO A 417 -11.01 -12.79 32.77
N HIS A 418 -11.73 -13.05 33.86
CA HIS A 418 -12.71 -14.13 33.91
C HIS A 418 -13.64 -14.01 32.70
N PRO A 419 -13.80 -15.06 31.87
CA PRO A 419 -14.73 -15.02 30.76
C PRO A 419 -16.13 -14.75 31.33
N GLN A 420 -16.67 -13.57 31.05
CA GLN A 420 -18.09 -13.37 31.26
C GLN A 420 -18.85 -14.25 30.26
N PRO A 421 -20.07 -14.71 30.60
CA PRO A 421 -20.90 -15.40 29.63
C PRO A 421 -21.11 -14.50 28.40
N GLY A 422 -20.65 -14.92 27.22
CA GLY A 422 -20.68 -14.11 26.01
C GLY A 422 -19.47 -13.18 25.83
N ILE A 423 -18.26 -13.65 26.22
CA ILE A 423 -16.99 -13.09 25.76
C ILE A 423 -16.06 -14.26 25.40
N PRO A 424 -15.48 -14.33 24.18
CA PRO A 424 -14.40 -15.25 23.89
C PRO A 424 -13.23 -14.93 24.81
N ALA A 425 -12.77 -15.90 25.60
CA ALA A 425 -11.56 -15.71 26.39
C ALA A 425 -10.42 -15.29 25.45
N LEU A 426 -9.84 -14.10 25.67
CA LEU A 426 -8.59 -13.75 25.01
C LEU A 426 -7.61 -14.90 25.29
N PRO A 427 -6.93 -15.44 24.26
CA PRO A 427 -6.03 -16.57 24.44
C PRO A 427 -5.04 -16.27 25.55
N GLN A 428 -4.84 -17.25 26.43
CA GLN A 428 -3.83 -17.15 27.47
C GLN A 428 -2.48 -16.80 26.82
N ASN A 429 -1.85 -15.72 27.29
CA ASN A 429 -0.60 -15.14 26.81
C ASN A 429 -0.67 -14.20 25.60
N ILE A 430 -1.83 -13.64 25.23
CA ILE A 430 -1.83 -12.38 24.46
C ILE A 430 -1.69 -11.22 25.46
N PRO A 431 -0.53 -10.53 25.50
CA PRO A 431 -0.42 -9.32 26.27
C PRO A 431 -1.28 -8.26 25.56
N ASN A 432 -2.08 -7.54 26.35
CA ASN A 432 -2.55 -6.16 26.08
C ASN A 432 -3.98 -6.02 25.58
N THR A 433 -4.74 -5.32 26.42
CA THR A 433 -6.08 -4.79 26.20
C THR A 433 -6.07 -3.67 25.15
N PRO A 434 -7.24 -3.30 24.59
CA PRO A 434 -7.40 -2.17 23.66
C PRO A 434 -7.04 -0.79 24.22
N GLY A 435 -6.41 -0.74 25.39
CA GLY A 435 -6.35 0.43 26.23
C GLY A 435 -5.02 1.16 26.25
N ASP A 436 -5.06 2.29 26.94
CA ASP A 436 -3.91 3.07 27.38
C ASP A 436 -3.37 2.42 28.67
N VAL A 437 -2.24 1.74 28.53
CA VAL A 437 -1.67 0.83 29.54
C VAL A 437 -1.13 1.58 30.75
N THR A 438 -0.66 2.82 30.60
CA THR A 438 -0.19 3.64 31.73
C THR A 438 -1.33 4.36 32.45
N ASN A 439 -2.50 4.55 31.81
CA ASN A 439 -3.66 5.24 32.36
C ASN A 439 -4.86 4.32 32.70
N GLN A 440 -4.64 3.27 33.51
CA GLN A 440 -5.66 2.34 34.04
C GLN A 440 -6.21 1.29 33.06
N GLY A 441 -5.67 1.17 31.84
CA GLY A 441 -6.12 0.15 30.87
C GLY A 441 -7.52 0.39 30.32
N GLY A 442 -8.00 1.65 30.33
CA GLY A 442 -9.29 2.09 29.79
C GLY A 442 -9.37 1.92 28.27
N PHE A 443 -10.53 2.03 27.64
CA PHE A 443 -10.68 2.00 26.19
C PHE A 443 -11.84 2.91 25.77
N LEU A 444 -11.81 3.45 24.54
CA LEU A 444 -12.95 4.19 24.00
C LEU A 444 -14.02 3.22 23.52
N SER A 445 -15.14 3.17 24.24
CA SER A 445 -16.33 2.42 23.80
C SER A 445 -17.03 3.10 22.61
N PRO A 446 -17.94 2.41 21.91
CA PRO A 446 -18.81 3.05 20.93
C PRO A 446 -19.53 4.30 21.45
N LEU A 447 -19.99 4.29 22.72
CA LEU A 447 -20.66 5.42 23.36
C LEU A 447 -19.70 6.59 23.64
N ASP A 448 -18.45 6.30 24.00
CA ASP A 448 -17.41 7.33 24.19
C ASP A 448 -17.05 8.00 22.88
N TYR A 449 -16.89 7.21 21.80
CA TYR A 449 -16.75 7.77 20.45
C TYR A 449 -17.96 8.64 20.08
N GLY A 450 -19.17 8.16 20.33
CA GLY A 450 -20.40 8.93 20.12
C GLY A 450 -20.39 10.27 20.85
N ARG A 451 -20.01 10.27 22.14
CA ARG A 451 -19.90 11.48 22.96
C ARG A 451 -18.88 12.46 22.40
N ALA A 452 -17.66 11.98 22.12
CA ALA A 452 -16.57 12.80 21.63
C ALA A 452 -16.89 13.41 20.25
N LEU A 453 -17.43 12.59 19.34
CA LEU A 453 -17.77 13.01 17.98
C LEU A 453 -18.97 13.95 17.95
N ARG A 454 -20.01 13.73 18.78
CA ARG A 454 -21.12 14.69 18.91
C ARG A 454 -20.64 16.05 19.36
N GLU A 455 -19.75 16.12 20.35
CA GLU A 455 -19.20 17.40 20.80
C GLU A 455 -18.35 18.06 19.69
N ALA A 456 -17.52 17.29 19.00
CA ALA A 456 -16.66 17.80 17.93
C ALA A 456 -17.41 18.29 16.67
N THR A 457 -18.65 17.86 16.48
CA THR A 457 -19.47 18.15 15.28
C THR A 457 -20.69 19.00 15.56
N ASN A 458 -20.79 19.57 16.78
CA ASN A 458 -21.99 20.29 17.24
C ASN A 458 -23.27 19.47 17.03
N ASN A 459 -23.26 18.24 17.55
CA ASN A 459 -24.32 17.25 17.43
C ASN A 459 -24.70 16.91 15.97
N GLY A 460 -23.69 16.87 15.08
CA GLY A 460 -23.87 16.61 13.65
C GLY A 460 -24.30 17.81 12.82
N ALA A 461 -24.39 19.01 13.39
CA ALA A 461 -24.63 20.23 12.61
C ALA A 461 -23.44 20.60 11.71
N ASP A 462 -22.25 20.10 12.04
CA ASP A 462 -21.02 20.31 11.30
C ASP A 462 -20.22 19.00 11.17
N PRO A 463 -20.70 18.04 10.34
CA PRO A 463 -20.11 16.71 10.22
C PRO A 463 -18.76 16.74 9.49
N PHE A 464 -17.92 15.74 9.74
CA PHE A 464 -16.73 15.47 8.93
C PHE A 464 -17.13 14.95 7.54
N ASP A 465 -16.25 15.10 6.55
CA ASP A 465 -16.51 14.50 5.23
C ASP A 465 -16.43 12.97 5.31
N LEU A 466 -15.44 12.44 6.01
CA LEU A 466 -15.20 11.00 6.13
C LEU A 466 -14.65 10.63 7.52
N LEU A 467 -15.24 9.62 8.16
CA LEU A 467 -14.73 8.99 9.38
C LEU A 467 -14.28 7.56 9.08
N PHE A 468 -13.00 7.26 9.30
CA PHE A 468 -12.41 5.95 9.09
C PHE A 468 -12.03 5.32 10.42
N PHE A 469 -12.73 4.25 10.78
CA PHE A 469 -12.28 3.36 11.84
C PHE A 469 -11.23 2.38 11.30
N ASP A 470 -9.95 2.70 11.49
CA ASP A 470 -8.82 1.80 11.19
C ASP A 470 -8.61 0.87 12.40
N GLN A 471 -9.69 0.17 12.75
CA GLN A 471 -9.90 -0.58 13.98
C GLN A 471 -10.75 -1.83 13.68
N CYS A 472 -10.53 -2.90 14.45
CA CYS A 472 -11.32 -4.12 14.34
C CYS A 472 -12.76 -3.90 14.78
N PHE A 473 -13.70 -4.62 14.16
CA PHE A 473 -15.10 -4.72 14.60
C PHE A 473 -15.91 -3.41 14.68
N MET A 474 -15.40 -2.26 14.27
CA MET A 474 -16.13 -0.97 14.33
C MET A 474 -17.17 -0.80 13.21
N GLY A 475 -17.28 -1.77 12.30
CA GLY A 475 -18.27 -1.84 11.24
C GLY A 475 -19.56 -2.59 11.62
N ASN A 476 -19.89 -2.63 12.91
CA ASN A 476 -21.17 -3.17 13.39
C ASN A 476 -22.24 -2.08 13.46
N LEU A 477 -23.51 -2.50 13.56
CA LEU A 477 -24.65 -1.60 13.49
C LEU A 477 -24.75 -0.66 14.70
N ASP A 478 -24.44 -1.13 15.91
CA ASP A 478 -24.53 -0.35 17.14
C ASP A 478 -23.53 0.82 17.14
N ALA A 479 -22.26 0.52 16.83
CA ALA A 479 -21.21 1.52 16.74
C ALA A 479 -21.48 2.54 15.64
N LEU A 480 -21.86 2.08 14.44
CA LEU A 480 -22.20 2.96 13.33
C LEU A 480 -23.43 3.82 13.66
N TYR A 481 -24.44 3.26 14.32
CA TYR A 481 -25.60 4.02 14.76
C TYR A 481 -25.19 5.12 15.73
N GLU A 482 -24.41 4.81 16.76
CA GLU A 482 -24.00 5.78 17.79
C GLU A 482 -23.26 6.99 17.21
N VAL A 483 -22.48 6.80 16.14
CA VAL A 483 -21.69 7.87 15.50
C VAL A 483 -22.28 8.41 14.20
N ARG A 484 -23.46 7.95 13.76
CA ARG A 484 -24.03 8.18 12.42
C ARG A 484 -24.10 9.64 11.95
N ASN A 485 -24.21 10.60 12.88
CA ASN A 485 -24.29 12.02 12.58
C ASN A 485 -22.92 12.73 12.52
N ALA A 486 -21.84 12.03 12.84
CA ALA A 486 -20.51 12.61 12.96
C ALA A 486 -19.83 12.85 11.60
N ALA A 487 -20.20 12.12 10.56
CA ALA A 487 -19.60 12.22 9.24
C ALA A 487 -20.61 11.91 8.14
N ASN A 488 -20.30 12.34 6.90
CA ASN A 488 -21.12 12.02 5.74
C ASN A 488 -20.91 10.57 5.26
N VAL A 489 -19.66 10.09 5.30
CA VAL A 489 -19.26 8.74 4.91
C VAL A 489 -18.41 8.10 6.00
N PHE A 490 -18.67 6.82 6.28
CA PHE A 490 -17.94 6.01 7.23
C PHE A 490 -17.20 4.91 6.51
N VAL A 491 -15.97 4.63 6.91
CA VAL A 491 -15.20 3.46 6.49
C VAL A 491 -14.94 2.61 7.72
N ALA A 492 -15.26 1.33 7.68
CA ALA A 492 -15.11 0.45 8.83
C ALA A 492 -15.00 -1.03 8.43
N SER A 493 -14.53 -1.84 9.37
CA SER A 493 -14.44 -3.29 9.25
C SER A 493 -15.44 -3.96 10.20
N PRO A 494 -16.29 -4.90 9.71
CA PRO A 494 -17.16 -5.68 10.60
C PRO A 494 -16.40 -6.81 11.31
N ASN A 495 -15.14 -7.07 10.94
CA ASN A 495 -14.31 -8.13 11.49
C ASN A 495 -12.89 -7.64 11.84
N TYR A 496 -11.94 -8.56 12.03
CA TYR A 496 -10.54 -8.21 12.23
C TYR A 496 -10.01 -7.32 11.11
N ALA A 497 -9.64 -6.09 11.46
CA ALA A 497 -8.91 -5.17 10.60
C ALA A 497 -7.43 -5.21 10.98
N TRP A 498 -6.59 -5.76 10.11
CA TRP A 498 -5.16 -5.64 10.31
C TRP A 498 -4.74 -4.19 10.07
N LEU A 499 -3.86 -3.68 10.94
CA LEU A 499 -3.27 -2.33 10.86
C LEU A 499 -2.31 -2.22 9.65
N LEU A 500 -2.86 -2.34 8.45
CA LEU A 500 -2.14 -2.12 7.19
C LEU A 500 -1.70 -0.66 7.11
N ALA A 501 -2.53 0.26 7.64
CA ALA A 501 -2.28 1.70 7.70
C ALA A 501 -1.63 2.20 6.40
N ALA A 502 -2.20 1.78 5.27
CA ALA A 502 -1.60 1.94 3.93
C ALA A 502 -1.71 3.37 3.42
N TYR A 503 -1.61 4.37 4.31
CA TYR A 503 -1.72 5.80 4.02
C TYR A 503 -0.86 6.22 2.84
N ARG A 504 0.36 5.68 2.69
CA ARG A 504 1.21 5.94 1.52
C ARG A 504 0.48 5.71 0.18
N ALA A 505 -0.38 4.70 0.13
CA ALA A 505 -1.04 4.24 -1.08
C ALA A 505 -2.34 5.01 -1.37
N TYR A 506 -3.22 5.19 -0.38
CA TYR A 506 -4.52 5.84 -0.59
C TYR A 506 -4.55 7.33 -0.29
N ALA A 507 -3.59 7.89 0.46
CA ALA A 507 -3.54 9.33 0.74
C ALA A 507 -3.47 10.16 -0.55
N THR A 508 -2.95 9.60 -1.64
CA THR A 508 -2.89 10.24 -2.95
C THR A 508 -4.28 10.46 -3.57
N GLN A 509 -5.31 9.76 -3.10
CA GLN A 509 -6.70 9.89 -3.56
C GLN A 509 -7.46 11.01 -2.82
N PHE A 510 -6.89 11.53 -1.73
CA PHE A 510 -7.51 12.60 -0.96
C PHE A 510 -7.30 13.93 -1.67
N ALA A 511 -8.38 14.55 -2.14
CA ALA A 511 -8.29 15.82 -2.85
C ALA A 511 -9.44 16.74 -2.43
N PRO A 512 -9.24 18.07 -2.45
CA PRO A 512 -10.30 19.02 -2.13
C PRO A 512 -11.55 18.83 -3.01
N SER A 513 -11.35 18.54 -4.30
CA SER A 513 -12.44 18.29 -5.26
C SER A 513 -13.06 16.90 -5.18
N ALA A 514 -12.43 15.93 -4.49
CA ALA A 514 -12.96 14.58 -4.40
C ALA A 514 -14.18 14.55 -3.46
N SER A 515 -15.18 13.73 -3.82
CA SER A 515 -16.28 13.42 -2.90
C SER A 515 -15.78 12.47 -1.81
N ALA A 516 -16.48 12.45 -0.67
CA ALA A 516 -16.15 11.57 0.45
C ALA A 516 -16.22 10.09 0.05
N GLU A 517 -17.21 9.71 -0.77
CA GLU A 517 -17.39 8.35 -1.29
C GLU A 517 -16.22 7.93 -2.20
N ARG A 518 -15.71 8.86 -3.03
CA ARG A 518 -14.54 8.59 -3.86
C ARG A 518 -13.29 8.36 -3.01
N MET A 519 -13.10 9.15 -1.96
CA MET A 519 -11.99 8.97 -1.02
C MET A 519 -12.12 7.66 -0.23
N ALA A 520 -13.32 7.32 0.22
CA ALA A 520 -13.65 6.05 0.88
C ALA A 520 -13.39 4.84 -0.02
N ALA A 521 -13.89 4.86 -1.27
CA ALA A 521 -13.61 3.81 -2.26
C ALA A 521 -12.10 3.67 -2.53
N GLY A 522 -11.36 4.78 -2.52
CA GLY A 522 -9.90 4.79 -2.57
C GLY A 522 -9.28 3.95 -1.45
N ILE A 523 -9.70 4.15 -0.19
CA ILE A 523 -9.24 3.35 0.96
C ILE A 523 -9.57 1.86 0.74
N ILE A 524 -10.81 1.53 0.40
CA ILE A 524 -11.26 0.15 0.20
C ILE A 524 -10.42 -0.58 -0.85
N ASN A 525 -10.21 0.02 -2.02
CA ASN A 525 -9.48 -0.61 -3.12
C ASN A 525 -8.06 -1.04 -2.70
N PHE A 526 -7.39 -0.25 -1.86
CA PHE A 526 -6.04 -0.58 -1.40
C PHE A 526 -6.02 -1.64 -0.29
N TYR A 527 -6.99 -1.63 0.63
CA TYR A 527 -7.13 -2.71 1.61
C TYR A 527 -7.49 -4.04 0.92
N GLN A 528 -8.38 -4.00 -0.10
CA GLN A 528 -8.74 -5.16 -0.91
C GLN A 528 -7.56 -5.77 -1.65
N ALA A 529 -6.67 -4.92 -2.21
CA ALA A 529 -5.47 -5.39 -2.89
C ALA A 529 -4.45 -6.10 -1.96
N GLY A 530 -4.57 -5.91 -0.64
CA GLY A 530 -3.73 -6.56 0.37
C GLY A 530 -4.29 -7.90 0.89
N LEU A 531 -5.54 -8.24 0.54
CA LEU A 531 -6.21 -9.45 1.04
C LEU A 531 -5.53 -10.72 0.54
N ASN A 532 -5.41 -11.70 1.44
CA ASN A 532 -4.97 -13.05 1.14
C ASN A 532 -5.51 -14.03 2.18
N ASP A 533 -5.34 -15.32 1.94
CA ASP A 533 -5.85 -16.40 2.82
C ASP A 533 -5.33 -16.33 4.26
N ARG A 534 -4.26 -15.58 4.54
CA ARG A 534 -3.72 -15.37 5.90
C ARG A 534 -4.27 -14.12 6.58
N HIS A 535 -4.91 -13.22 5.83
CA HIS A 535 -5.44 -11.94 6.30
C HIS A 535 -6.83 -11.71 5.69
N PRO A 536 -7.86 -12.48 6.08
CA PRO A 536 -9.20 -12.42 5.48
C PRO A 536 -10.02 -11.26 6.08
N ASN A 537 -9.51 -10.03 6.04
CA ASN A 537 -10.25 -8.87 6.53
C ASN A 537 -11.34 -8.41 5.55
N SER A 538 -12.44 -7.92 6.10
CA SER A 538 -13.52 -7.30 5.34
C SER A 538 -13.54 -5.81 5.64
N ILE A 539 -13.74 -4.96 4.63
CA ILE A 539 -13.83 -3.52 4.85
C ILE A 539 -14.84 -2.94 3.87
N PHE A 540 -15.66 -2.01 4.33
CA PHE A 540 -16.69 -1.36 3.53
C PHE A 540 -16.77 0.13 3.87
N TRP A 541 -17.53 0.86 3.07
CA TRP A 541 -17.98 2.20 3.41
C TRP A 541 -19.50 2.30 3.33
N ILE A 542 -20.07 3.21 4.12
CA ILE A 542 -21.52 3.46 4.23
C ILE A 542 -21.76 4.95 4.49
N THR A 543 -22.88 5.50 4.02
CA THR A 543 -23.28 6.89 4.28
C THR A 543 -24.07 7.04 5.59
N SER A 544 -24.11 8.24 6.14
CA SER A 544 -24.96 8.55 7.31
C SER A 544 -26.45 8.28 7.06
N GLN A 545 -26.93 8.54 5.84
CA GLN A 545 -28.32 8.27 5.46
C GLN A 545 -28.61 6.76 5.44
N GLU A 546 -27.73 5.96 4.85
CA GLU A 546 -27.89 4.49 4.83
C GLU A 546 -27.87 3.91 6.24
N ILE A 547 -27.05 4.44 7.16
CA ILE A 547 -27.09 4.03 8.57
C ILE A 547 -28.47 4.33 9.19
N ALA A 548 -29.04 5.51 8.91
CA ALA A 548 -30.38 5.87 9.41
C ALA A 548 -31.47 4.95 8.85
N ASP A 549 -31.40 4.60 7.57
CA ASP A 549 -32.35 3.69 6.91
C ASP A 549 -32.26 2.28 7.51
N VAL A 550 -31.04 1.77 7.71
CA VAL A 550 -30.80 0.47 8.36
C VAL A 550 -31.32 0.48 9.80
N ALA A 551 -31.10 1.55 10.55
CA ALA A 551 -31.60 1.66 11.92
C ALA A 551 -33.14 1.63 11.99
N GLY A 552 -33.82 2.26 11.03
CA GLY A 552 -35.27 2.17 10.91
C GLY A 552 -35.75 0.74 10.68
N ALA A 553 -35.09 0.00 9.78
CA ALA A 553 -35.40 -1.40 9.53
C ALA A 553 -35.13 -2.29 10.76
N VAL A 554 -34.00 -2.08 11.45
CA VAL A 554 -33.65 -2.82 12.66
C VAL A 554 -34.65 -2.58 13.79
N ASN A 555 -35.15 -1.34 13.95
CA ASN A 555 -36.19 -1.06 14.95
C ASN A 555 -37.49 -1.82 14.66
N ASN A 556 -37.94 -1.82 13.39
CA ASN A 556 -39.14 -2.57 13.00
C ASN A 556 -38.98 -4.08 13.25
N LEU A 557 -37.80 -4.62 12.92
CA LEU A 557 -37.48 -6.02 13.20
C LEU A 557 -37.40 -6.31 14.71
N GLY A 558 -36.81 -5.41 15.50
CA GLY A 558 -36.72 -5.52 16.94
C GLY A 558 -38.10 -5.55 17.61
N ASP A 559 -39.01 -4.69 17.16
CA ASP A 559 -40.42 -4.68 17.61
C ASP A 559 -41.11 -6.02 17.26
N ALA A 560 -40.99 -6.48 16.01
CA ALA A 560 -41.58 -7.74 15.57
C ALA A 560 -41.05 -8.96 16.32
N LEU A 561 -39.74 -9.00 16.59
CA LEU A 561 -39.10 -10.06 17.38
C LEU A 561 -39.56 -10.02 18.84
N THR A 562 -39.63 -8.83 19.43
CA THR A 562 -40.07 -8.64 20.82
C THR A 562 -41.52 -9.10 20.99
N ASP A 563 -42.39 -8.79 20.03
CA ASP A 563 -43.79 -9.24 20.04
C ASP A 563 -43.93 -10.76 19.83
N ALA A 564 -42.98 -11.39 19.12
CA ALA A 564 -42.98 -12.83 18.87
C ALA A 564 -42.46 -13.65 20.07
N LEU A 565 -41.63 -13.07 20.94
CA LEU A 565 -41.04 -13.79 22.08
C LEU A 565 -42.09 -14.37 23.05
N PRO A 566 -43.13 -13.62 23.49
CA PRO A 566 -44.21 -14.18 24.31
C PRO A 566 -44.98 -15.33 23.64
N ALA A 567 -44.92 -15.43 22.30
CA ALA A 567 -45.56 -16.50 21.54
C ALA A 567 -44.70 -17.77 21.40
N GLY A 568 -43.53 -17.84 22.04
CA GLY A 568 -42.65 -19.02 22.03
C GLY A 568 -41.77 -19.12 20.77
N ALA A 569 -41.42 -17.98 20.17
CA ALA A 569 -40.57 -17.92 18.98
C ALA A 569 -39.06 -18.06 19.29
N ASP A 570 -38.68 -18.33 20.54
CA ASP A 570 -37.29 -18.42 21.02
C ASP A 570 -36.45 -19.41 20.21
N ALA A 571 -36.99 -20.61 19.96
CA ALA A 571 -36.28 -21.64 19.19
C ALA A 571 -36.08 -21.23 17.72
N GLN A 572 -37.05 -20.54 17.11
CA GLN A 572 -36.96 -20.09 15.71
C GLN A 572 -35.91 -18.98 15.56
N ILE A 573 -35.89 -18.04 16.51
CA ILE A 573 -34.88 -16.97 16.56
C ILE A 573 -33.50 -17.56 16.76
N LEU A 574 -33.33 -18.48 17.73
CA LEU A 574 -32.05 -19.16 17.97
C LEU A 574 -31.57 -19.94 16.74
N ASN A 575 -32.47 -20.68 16.06
CA ASN A 575 -32.12 -21.39 14.83
C ASN A 575 -31.71 -20.42 13.71
N ALA A 576 -32.37 -19.26 13.59
CA ALA A 576 -32.00 -18.25 12.62
C ALA A 576 -30.59 -17.69 12.91
N THR A 577 -30.28 -17.40 14.18
CA THR A 577 -28.94 -16.95 14.59
C THR A 577 -27.88 -18.00 14.27
N LEU A 578 -28.11 -19.27 14.64
CA LEU A 578 -27.17 -20.37 14.41
C LEU A 578 -26.97 -20.70 12.92
N ALA A 579 -27.96 -20.40 12.08
CA ALA A 579 -27.87 -20.57 10.62
C ALA A 579 -27.23 -19.35 9.92
N SER A 580 -26.97 -18.27 10.64
CA SER A 580 -26.40 -17.05 10.07
C SER A 580 -24.90 -17.18 9.82
N GLN A 581 -24.40 -16.39 8.88
CA GLN A 581 -22.97 -16.23 8.68
C GLN A 581 -22.35 -15.41 9.82
N PHE A 582 -21.43 -16.03 10.56
CA PHE A 582 -20.61 -15.37 11.57
C PHE A 582 -19.52 -14.51 10.92
N VAL A 583 -19.19 -13.39 11.57
CA VAL A 583 -18.22 -12.41 11.06
C VAL A 583 -17.01 -12.23 11.99
N ASP A 584 -17.09 -12.72 13.22
CA ASP A 584 -16.00 -12.88 14.17
C ASP A 584 -15.39 -14.29 14.13
N SER A 585 -14.26 -14.49 14.81
CA SER A 585 -13.52 -15.76 14.81
C SER A 585 -13.28 -16.27 16.21
N ASN A 586 -13.43 -17.58 16.40
CA ASN A 586 -13.25 -18.25 17.70
C ASN A 586 -11.78 -18.42 18.17
N GLN A 587 -10.78 -18.02 17.38
CA GLN A 587 -9.36 -18.13 17.73
C GLN A 587 -8.58 -16.86 17.39
N CYS A 588 -8.28 -16.04 18.40
CA CYS A 588 -7.25 -15.01 18.29
C CYS A 588 -5.87 -15.69 18.31
N GLY A 589 -5.04 -15.42 17.31
CA GLY A 589 -3.63 -15.86 17.31
C GLY A 589 -3.38 -17.28 16.81
N SER A 590 -2.37 -17.40 15.94
CA SER A 590 -1.84 -18.62 15.31
C SER A 590 -2.68 -19.26 14.19
N GLN A 591 -2.65 -18.62 13.01
CA GLN A 591 -2.77 -19.23 11.66
C GLN A 591 -4.06 -20.01 11.32
N ASN A 592 -5.03 -20.14 12.23
CA ASN A 592 -6.31 -20.82 12.03
C ASN A 592 -7.48 -19.94 12.49
N LEU A 593 -7.81 -18.92 11.71
CA LEU A 593 -9.03 -18.12 11.92
C LEU A 593 -10.23 -18.96 11.45
N VAL A 594 -10.97 -19.56 12.37
CA VAL A 594 -12.21 -20.30 12.08
C VAL A 594 -13.39 -19.45 12.51
N LEU A 595 -14.32 -19.21 11.58
CA LEU A 595 -15.63 -18.63 11.87
C LEU A 595 -16.55 -19.79 12.33
N GLY A 596 -17.09 -19.71 13.54
CA GLY A 596 -18.13 -20.57 14.08
C GLY A 596 -18.23 -20.54 15.62
N PRO A 597 -19.36 -20.97 16.18
CA PRO A 597 -19.69 -20.86 17.61
C PRO A 597 -18.57 -21.26 18.60
N PRO A 598 -18.46 -20.61 19.77
CA PRO A 598 -19.31 -19.52 20.28
C PRO A 598 -18.84 -18.16 19.76
N ASP A 599 -19.48 -17.72 18.68
CA ASP A 599 -19.23 -16.48 17.97
C ASP A 599 -20.46 -15.59 18.17
N GLU A 600 -20.23 -14.32 18.40
CA GLU A 600 -21.23 -13.37 18.92
C GLU A 600 -21.70 -12.39 17.86
N LEU A 601 -20.95 -12.23 16.76
CA LEU A 601 -21.29 -11.32 15.67
C LEU A 601 -21.77 -12.08 14.44
N VAL A 602 -23.03 -11.85 14.08
CA VAL A 602 -23.63 -12.36 12.85
C VAL A 602 -23.81 -11.26 11.81
N GLY A 603 -23.65 -11.59 10.54
CA GLY A 603 -23.92 -10.65 9.46
C GLY A 603 -25.41 -10.30 9.40
N ALA A 604 -25.75 -9.02 9.55
CA ALA A 604 -27.14 -8.53 9.61
C ALA A 604 -28.02 -9.04 8.44
N ARG A 605 -27.48 -9.03 7.21
CA ARG A 605 -28.18 -9.57 6.03
C ARG A 605 -28.41 -11.08 6.11
N SER A 606 -27.43 -11.82 6.62
CA SER A 606 -27.56 -13.26 6.78
C SER A 606 -28.61 -13.58 7.84
N PHE A 607 -28.61 -12.86 8.95
CA PHE A 607 -29.59 -13.02 10.02
C PHE A 607 -31.02 -12.73 9.56
N ALA A 608 -31.23 -11.62 8.85
CA ALA A 608 -32.53 -11.30 8.26
C ALA A 608 -33.03 -12.41 7.31
N ARG A 609 -32.15 -12.96 6.45
CA ARG A 609 -32.52 -14.08 5.58
C ARG A 609 -32.85 -15.35 6.37
N SER A 610 -32.06 -15.68 7.38
CA SER A 610 -32.31 -16.85 8.22
C SER A 610 -33.63 -16.71 8.97
N LEU A 611 -34.00 -15.52 9.44
CA LEU A 611 -35.33 -15.27 10.02
C LEU A 611 -36.46 -15.51 9.00
N GLN A 612 -36.31 -15.06 7.75
CA GLN A 612 -37.28 -15.34 6.69
C GLN A 612 -37.45 -16.83 6.39
N GLU A 613 -36.44 -17.66 6.66
CA GLU A 613 -36.53 -19.12 6.52
C GLU A 613 -37.18 -19.79 7.73
N GLN A 614 -37.02 -19.23 8.94
CA GLN A 614 -37.56 -19.79 10.18
C GLN A 614 -39.01 -19.35 10.47
N PHE A 615 -39.47 -18.25 9.86
CA PHE A 615 -40.79 -17.67 10.10
C PHE A 615 -41.71 -17.77 8.86
N PRO A 616 -43.03 -18.01 9.03
CA PRO A 616 -43.98 -18.02 7.92
C PRO A 616 -44.03 -16.69 7.18
N SER A 617 -44.28 -16.73 5.86
CA SER A 617 -44.31 -15.54 5.00
C SER A 617 -45.40 -14.51 5.34
N ASN A 618 -46.38 -14.88 6.15
CA ASN A 618 -47.44 -14.01 6.65
C ASN A 618 -47.19 -13.50 8.08
N SER A 619 -46.05 -13.84 8.70
CA SER A 619 -45.71 -13.38 10.05
C SER A 619 -45.15 -11.96 10.03
N PRO A 620 -45.35 -11.17 11.11
CA PRO A 620 -44.73 -9.86 11.25
C PRO A 620 -43.20 -9.91 11.16
N VAL A 621 -42.56 -10.95 11.72
CA VAL A 621 -41.09 -11.15 11.69
C VAL A 621 -40.56 -11.40 10.29
N TYR A 622 -41.32 -12.05 9.40
CA TYR A 622 -40.91 -12.25 8.01
C TYR A 622 -41.00 -10.96 7.17
N ALA A 623 -42.01 -10.14 7.47
CA ALA A 623 -42.30 -8.90 6.75
C ALA A 623 -41.39 -7.74 7.17
N ALA A 624 -41.03 -7.69 8.45
CA ALA A 624 -39.99 -6.81 8.99
C ALA A 624 -38.61 -7.26 8.53
#